data_AF-A0AAN6LCH4-F1
#
_entry.id   AF-A0AAN6LCH4-F1
#
_cell.length_a   1.000
_cell.length_b   1.000
_cell.length_c   1.000
_cell.angle_alpha   90.00
_cell.angle_beta   90.00
_cell.angle_gamma   90.00
#
_symmetry.space_group_name_H-M   'P 1'
#
loop_
_entity.id
_entity.type
_entity.pdbx_description
1 polymer ?
#
loop_
_entity_poly.entity_id
_entity_poly.type
_entity_poly.pdbx_seq_one_letter_code
_entity_poly.pdbx_strand_id
1 'polypeptide(L)'
;MSQQTPPQSNNEQTNNPLTTPDSLESDLEALRTIFANEETSAPLGWPAVHAFESENDITLPEPYRTFVAEIADGCSSGPPEWGLLPLRLGEEQTLDDLATPFPLTKPWMFETDPTWPEGLEPGTSLRTGLVELGTEGCGMDWFLVVTGQQRGMVWQLSEHGAMQCTELGYPRSRAGFMGWVRDWAERRGWWDEEEGFAAGA
;
A
#
# COMPACT_ATOMS: atom_id res chain seq x y z
N MET A 1 -17.97 39.73 -31.97
CA MET A 1 -17.79 38.28 -32.16
C MET A 1 -16.67 37.85 -31.23
N SER A 2 -17.01 37.54 -29.98
CA SER A 2 -16.03 37.09 -28.99
C SER A 2 -15.94 35.57 -29.07
N GLN A 3 -14.78 35.07 -29.50
CA GLN A 3 -14.50 33.63 -29.50
C GLN A 3 -14.30 33.18 -28.05
N GLN A 4 -15.14 32.26 -27.58
CA GLN A 4 -14.92 31.51 -26.34
C GLN A 4 -13.92 30.38 -26.64
N THR A 5 -12.81 30.38 -25.93
CA THR A 5 -11.90 29.23 -25.84
C THR A 5 -12.54 28.17 -24.92
N PRO A 6 -12.59 26.89 -25.29
CA PRO A 6 -13.13 25.84 -24.41
C PRO A 6 -12.15 25.53 -23.27
N PRO A 7 -12.64 25.07 -22.10
CA PRO A 7 -11.77 24.69 -20.99
C PRO A 7 -10.98 23.43 -21.36
N GLN A 8 -9.65 23.51 -21.30
CA GLN A 8 -8.78 22.33 -21.36
C GLN A 8 -8.93 21.56 -20.05
N SER A 9 -9.35 20.30 -20.17
CA SER A 9 -9.42 19.33 -19.08
C SER A 9 -7.98 18.94 -18.70
N ASN A 10 -7.46 19.51 -17.62
CA ASN A 10 -6.17 19.10 -17.05
C ASN A 10 -6.38 17.86 -16.17
N ASN A 11 -6.46 16.68 -16.77
CA ASN A 11 -6.13 15.45 -16.08
C ASN A 11 -4.61 15.26 -16.17
N GLU A 12 -3.87 16.04 -15.38
CA GLU A 12 -2.45 15.78 -15.15
C GLU A 12 -2.36 14.55 -14.23
N GLN A 13 -2.02 13.41 -14.85
CA GLN A 13 -1.58 12.20 -14.18
C GLN A 13 -0.50 12.55 -13.15
N THR A 14 -0.88 12.55 -11.88
CA THR A 14 0.05 12.66 -10.75
C THR A 14 0.82 11.35 -10.63
N ASN A 15 1.84 11.20 -11.48
CA ASN A 15 2.93 10.27 -11.24
C ASN A 15 3.51 10.60 -9.86
N ASN A 16 3.64 9.57 -9.03
CA ASN A 16 4.27 9.70 -7.71
C ASN A 16 5.70 10.24 -7.94
N PRO A 17 6.13 11.36 -7.34
CA PRO A 17 7.44 11.96 -7.61
C PRO A 17 8.64 11.08 -7.20
N LEU A 18 8.40 9.88 -6.69
CA LEU A 18 9.40 8.95 -6.15
C LEU A 18 9.76 7.78 -7.08
N THR A 19 9.00 7.55 -8.16
CA THR A 19 9.20 6.36 -9.01
C THR A 19 9.61 6.77 -10.42
N THR A 20 10.87 6.54 -10.78
CA THR A 20 11.33 6.67 -12.17
C THR A 20 11.00 5.37 -12.94
N PRO A 21 10.90 5.39 -14.28
CA PRO A 21 10.67 4.17 -15.06
C PRO A 21 11.73 3.08 -14.80
N ASP A 22 12.99 3.49 -14.64
CA ASP A 22 14.10 2.57 -14.36
C ASP A 22 14.00 1.95 -12.95
N SER A 23 13.53 2.71 -11.94
CA SER A 23 13.32 2.16 -10.60
C SER A 23 12.10 1.23 -10.56
N LEU A 24 11.06 1.53 -11.34
CA LEU A 24 9.86 0.70 -11.44
C LEU A 24 10.16 -0.70 -11.96
N GLU A 25 10.89 -0.83 -13.08
CA GLU A 25 11.20 -2.16 -13.61
C GLU A 25 12.05 -2.98 -12.63
N SER A 26 13.02 -2.34 -11.98
CA SER A 26 13.83 -2.99 -10.95
C SER A 26 12.99 -3.45 -9.75
N ASP A 27 12.02 -2.64 -9.32
CA ASP A 27 11.08 -3.01 -8.26
C ASP A 27 10.21 -4.18 -8.68
N LEU A 28 9.71 -4.20 -9.92
CA LEU A 28 8.89 -5.30 -10.46
C LEU A 28 9.68 -6.61 -10.60
N GLU A 29 10.93 -6.56 -11.05
CA GLU A 29 11.81 -7.74 -11.10
C GLU A 29 12.06 -8.33 -9.71
N ALA A 30 12.30 -7.47 -8.72
CA ALA A 30 12.46 -7.89 -7.33
C ALA A 30 11.16 -8.48 -6.77
N LEU A 31 9.99 -7.88 -7.05
CA LEU A 31 8.69 -8.43 -6.66
C LEU A 31 8.46 -9.82 -7.28
N ARG A 32 8.71 -9.99 -8.58
CA ARG A 32 8.61 -11.29 -9.26
C ARG A 32 9.50 -12.33 -8.59
N THR A 33 10.71 -11.95 -8.20
CA THR A 33 11.66 -12.84 -7.52
C THR A 33 11.16 -13.24 -6.12
N ILE A 34 10.67 -12.28 -5.33
CA ILE A 34 10.19 -12.52 -3.97
C ILE A 34 8.98 -13.45 -3.97
N PHE A 35 8.01 -13.22 -4.86
CA PHE A 35 6.77 -13.99 -4.89
C PHE A 35 6.83 -15.27 -5.74
N ALA A 36 7.94 -15.56 -6.42
CA ALA A 36 8.06 -16.73 -7.30
C ALA A 36 7.84 -18.08 -6.61
N ASN A 37 8.16 -18.18 -5.32
CA ASN A 37 8.03 -19.40 -4.52
C ASN A 37 6.92 -19.31 -3.46
N GLU A 38 6.15 -18.23 -3.46
CA GLU A 38 5.12 -17.99 -2.46
C GLU A 38 3.75 -18.50 -2.93
N GLU A 39 2.89 -18.86 -1.98
CA GLU A 39 1.52 -19.27 -2.23
C GLU A 39 0.65 -18.04 -2.56
N THR A 40 0.72 -17.62 -3.82
CA THR A 40 0.03 -16.44 -4.33
C THR A 40 -1.29 -16.78 -5.02
N SER A 41 -2.23 -15.83 -4.96
CA SER A 41 -3.39 -15.84 -5.85
C SER A 41 -2.99 -15.33 -7.22
N ALA A 42 -3.62 -15.89 -8.27
CA ALA A 42 -3.33 -15.50 -9.64
C ALA A 42 -3.56 -13.99 -9.84
N PRO A 43 -2.71 -13.31 -10.64
CA PRO A 43 -2.89 -11.89 -10.91
C PRO A 43 -4.24 -11.62 -11.60
N LEU A 44 -4.84 -10.46 -11.29
CA LEU A 44 -6.16 -10.08 -11.80
C LEU A 44 -6.18 -9.82 -13.31
N GLY A 45 -5.04 -9.40 -13.86
CA GLY A 45 -4.93 -8.91 -15.23
C GLY A 45 -5.37 -7.45 -15.37
N TRP A 46 -4.77 -6.77 -16.35
CA TRP A 46 -5.06 -5.37 -16.68
C TRP A 46 -6.55 -5.03 -16.84
N PRO A 47 -7.40 -5.84 -17.51
CA PRO A 47 -8.81 -5.50 -17.65
C PRO A 47 -9.55 -5.37 -16.30
N ALA A 48 -9.25 -6.25 -15.34
CA ALA A 48 -9.89 -6.22 -14.02
C ALA A 48 -9.36 -5.08 -13.16
N VAL A 49 -8.05 -4.77 -13.26
CA VAL A 49 -7.45 -3.61 -12.60
C VAL A 49 -8.06 -2.31 -13.12
N HIS A 50 -8.19 -2.15 -14.44
CA HIS A 50 -8.83 -0.95 -15.00
C HIS A 50 -10.31 -0.82 -14.64
N ALA A 51 -11.03 -1.94 -14.55
CA ALA A 51 -12.41 -1.94 -14.05
C ALA A 51 -12.47 -1.46 -12.60
N PHE A 52 -11.60 -1.98 -11.73
CA PHE A 52 -11.49 -1.52 -10.34
C PHE A 52 -11.16 -0.02 -10.25
N GLU A 53 -10.18 0.45 -11.02
CA GLU A 53 -9.79 1.86 -11.08
C GLU A 53 -10.97 2.76 -11.51
N SER A 54 -11.67 2.35 -12.56
CA SER A 54 -12.82 3.10 -13.09
C SER A 54 -14.04 3.09 -12.17
N GLU A 55 -14.28 2.00 -11.44
CA GLU A 55 -15.41 1.88 -10.52
C GLU A 55 -15.22 2.74 -9.26
N ASN A 56 -13.97 2.98 -8.87
CA ASN A 56 -13.64 3.70 -7.64
C ASN A 56 -13.08 5.12 -7.90
N ASP A 57 -13.04 5.58 -9.15
CA ASP A 57 -12.50 6.87 -9.59
C ASP A 57 -11.07 7.15 -9.08
N ILE A 58 -10.22 6.12 -9.15
CA ILE A 58 -8.81 6.20 -8.74
C ILE A 58 -7.89 5.58 -9.77
N THR A 59 -6.60 5.84 -9.62
CA THR A 59 -5.54 5.04 -10.26
C THR A 59 -4.69 4.46 -9.14
N LEU A 60 -4.37 3.17 -9.21
CA LEU A 60 -3.50 2.54 -8.21
C LEU A 60 -2.06 3.08 -8.34
N PRO A 61 -1.32 3.22 -7.22
CA PRO A 61 0.06 3.65 -7.30
C PRO A 61 0.98 2.52 -7.77
N GLU A 62 1.96 2.85 -8.59
CA GLU A 62 3.06 1.92 -8.87
C GLU A 62 3.98 1.78 -7.64
N PRO A 63 4.63 0.62 -7.43
CA PRO A 63 4.58 -0.59 -8.27
C PRO A 63 3.39 -1.53 -7.99
N TYR A 64 2.54 -1.21 -7.00
CA TYR A 64 1.42 -2.07 -6.59
C TYR A 64 0.43 -2.34 -7.73
N ARG A 65 0.15 -1.31 -8.54
CA ARG A 65 -0.73 -1.41 -9.72
C ARG A 65 -0.31 -2.50 -10.70
N THR A 66 0.96 -2.51 -11.12
CA THR A 66 1.48 -3.55 -12.02
C THR A 66 1.61 -4.89 -11.31
N PHE A 67 1.94 -4.89 -10.02
CA PHE A 67 2.00 -6.10 -9.20
C PHE A 67 0.67 -6.88 -9.21
N VAL A 68 -0.46 -6.23 -8.91
CA VAL A 68 -1.78 -6.90 -8.92
C VAL A 68 -2.25 -7.29 -10.33
N ALA A 69 -1.79 -6.57 -11.34
CA ALA A 69 -2.13 -6.85 -12.74
C ALA A 69 -1.36 -8.05 -13.31
N GLU A 70 -0.09 -8.24 -12.93
CA GLU A 70 0.82 -9.15 -13.64
C GLU A 70 1.52 -10.18 -12.75
N ILE A 71 1.65 -9.94 -11.44
CA ILE A 71 2.46 -10.77 -10.54
C ILE A 71 1.56 -11.61 -9.64
N ALA A 72 0.76 -10.98 -8.78
CA ALA A 72 -0.10 -11.67 -7.82
C ALA A 72 -1.21 -10.75 -7.30
N ASP A 73 -2.39 -11.32 -7.01
CA ASP A 73 -3.51 -10.62 -6.35
C ASP A 73 -3.71 -11.16 -4.92
N GLY A 74 -2.65 -11.08 -4.12
CA GLY A 74 -2.63 -11.61 -2.75
C GLY A 74 -1.72 -12.82 -2.58
N CYS A 75 -1.41 -13.11 -1.32
CA CYS A 75 -0.40 -14.09 -0.92
C CYS A 75 -0.71 -14.60 0.48
N SER A 76 -0.98 -15.89 0.66
CA SER A 76 -1.34 -16.46 1.98
C SER A 76 -0.20 -16.34 2.99
N SER A 77 1.05 -16.41 2.51
CA SER A 77 2.27 -16.25 3.30
C SER A 77 2.52 -14.82 3.81
N GLY A 78 1.87 -13.82 3.21
CA GLY A 78 2.14 -12.41 3.44
C GLY A 78 2.86 -11.71 2.29
N PRO A 79 3.26 -10.45 2.49
CA PRO A 79 3.10 -9.64 3.71
C PRO A 79 1.66 -9.14 3.93
N PRO A 80 1.17 -8.93 5.17
CA PRO A 80 1.74 -9.18 6.51
C PRO A 80 1.62 -10.64 7.01
N GLU A 81 1.87 -10.92 8.31
CA GLU A 81 1.85 -12.27 8.90
C GLU A 81 0.60 -13.11 8.55
N TRP A 82 -0.58 -12.46 8.45
CA TRP A 82 -1.84 -13.12 8.10
C TRP A 82 -2.19 -13.09 6.61
N GLY A 83 -1.23 -12.78 5.75
CA GLY A 83 -1.40 -12.80 4.31
C GLY A 83 -1.63 -11.43 3.69
N LEU A 84 -1.14 -11.28 2.45
CA LEU A 84 -1.49 -10.18 1.57
C LEU A 84 -2.88 -10.42 1.00
N LEU A 85 -3.78 -9.48 1.25
CA LEU A 85 -5.16 -9.53 0.78
C LEU A 85 -5.24 -9.29 -0.74
N PRO A 86 -6.14 -9.98 -1.46
CA PRO A 86 -6.51 -9.62 -2.82
C PRO A 86 -7.09 -8.20 -2.85
N LEU A 87 -6.90 -7.50 -3.98
CA LEU A 87 -7.44 -6.15 -4.21
C LEU A 87 -8.97 -6.11 -4.02
N ARG A 88 -9.64 -7.24 -4.21
CA ARG A 88 -11.08 -7.42 -3.95
C ARG A 88 -11.30 -8.64 -3.05
N LEU A 89 -11.48 -8.45 -1.73
CA LEU A 89 -12.12 -9.51 -0.91
C LEU A 89 -13.64 -9.46 -1.13
N GLY A 90 -14.11 -10.11 -2.18
CA GLY A 90 -15.53 -10.39 -2.36
C GLY A 90 -16.46 -9.17 -2.24
N GLU A 91 -17.72 -9.42 -1.95
CA GLU A 91 -18.79 -8.41 -1.89
C GLU A 91 -18.90 -7.72 -0.51
N GLU A 92 -18.06 -8.10 0.47
CA GLU A 92 -18.21 -7.72 1.88
C GLU A 92 -17.21 -6.66 2.35
N GLN A 93 -16.22 -6.28 1.53
CA GLN A 93 -15.36 -5.14 1.87
C GLN A 93 -16.14 -3.83 1.74
N THR A 94 -16.34 -3.14 2.85
CA THR A 94 -16.55 -1.70 2.84
C THR A 94 -15.19 -1.04 2.59
N LEU A 95 -14.80 -0.92 1.32
CA LEU A 95 -13.76 0.03 0.96
C LEU A 95 -14.33 1.42 1.28
N ASP A 96 -13.85 2.02 2.36
CA ASP A 96 -14.08 3.43 2.63
C ASP A 96 -13.69 4.24 1.39
N ASP A 97 -14.34 5.39 1.19
CA ASP A 97 -14.22 6.21 -0.03
C ASP A 97 -12.75 6.36 -0.50
N LEU A 98 -12.40 5.62 -1.56
CA LEU A 98 -11.04 5.55 -2.12
C LEU A 98 -10.65 6.83 -2.85
N ALA A 99 -11.64 7.55 -3.39
CA ALA A 99 -11.42 8.82 -4.07
C ALA A 99 -11.24 9.98 -3.08
N THR A 100 -11.70 9.83 -1.83
CA THR A 100 -11.42 10.81 -0.78
C THR A 100 -9.94 10.70 -0.34
N PRO A 101 -9.17 11.81 -0.34
CA PRO A 101 -7.78 11.79 0.07
C PRO A 101 -7.55 11.26 1.49
N PHE A 102 -6.48 10.48 1.66
CA PHE A 102 -5.99 10.14 2.99
C PHE A 102 -5.55 11.41 3.73
N PRO A 103 -6.04 11.65 4.96
CA PRO A 103 -5.93 12.95 5.61
C PRO A 103 -4.60 13.20 6.33
N LEU A 104 -3.83 12.16 6.66
CA LEU A 104 -2.59 12.32 7.43
C LEU A 104 -1.39 12.54 6.52
N THR A 105 -0.49 13.41 6.97
CA THR A 105 0.77 13.74 6.30
C THR A 105 1.98 13.42 7.18
N LYS A 106 1.74 13.19 8.48
CA LYS A 106 2.70 12.81 9.53
C LYS A 106 2.07 11.73 10.42
N PRO A 107 2.88 10.88 11.08
CA PRO A 107 2.37 9.92 12.06
C PRO A 107 1.58 10.61 13.17
N TRP A 108 0.63 9.89 13.73
CA TRP A 108 -0.13 10.32 14.90
C TRP A 108 -0.37 9.12 15.82
N MET A 109 -0.06 9.29 17.11
CA MET A 109 -0.27 8.28 18.14
C MET A 109 -0.93 8.93 19.34
N PHE A 110 -2.07 8.39 19.75
CA PHE A 110 -2.86 8.92 20.87
C PHE A 110 -2.06 8.95 22.19
N GLU A 111 -1.20 7.96 22.42
CA GLU A 111 -0.40 7.89 23.65
C GLU A 111 0.64 9.01 23.78
N THR A 112 1.20 9.45 22.64
CA THR A 112 2.23 10.51 22.62
C THR A 112 1.60 11.88 22.44
N ASP A 113 0.52 11.96 21.67
CA ASP A 113 -0.26 13.16 21.44
C ASP A 113 -1.76 12.82 21.55
N PRO A 114 -2.39 13.05 22.72
CA PRO A 114 -3.79 12.74 22.93
C PRO A 114 -4.73 13.72 22.21
N THR A 115 -4.19 14.75 21.56
CA THR A 115 -4.99 15.67 20.75
C THR A 115 -5.23 15.09 19.36
N TRP A 116 -6.39 15.36 18.78
CA TRP A 116 -6.70 14.92 17.42
C TRP A 116 -5.69 15.50 16.42
N PRO A 117 -5.32 14.78 15.33
CA PRO A 117 -4.30 15.24 14.40
C PRO A 117 -4.50 16.69 13.95
N GLU A 118 -3.42 17.47 14.05
CA GLU A 118 -3.42 18.87 13.67
C GLU A 118 -3.93 19.07 12.24
N GLY A 119 -4.89 19.98 12.07
CA GLY A 119 -5.50 20.30 10.78
C GLY A 119 -6.67 19.40 10.39
N LEU A 120 -7.07 18.43 11.22
CA LEU A 120 -8.26 17.62 11.04
C LEU A 120 -9.34 17.95 12.08
N GLU A 121 -10.60 17.89 11.68
CA GLU A 121 -11.72 17.99 12.60
C GLU A 121 -11.83 16.70 13.42
N PRO A 122 -12.07 16.77 14.75
CA PRO A 122 -12.26 15.59 15.59
C PRO A 122 -13.30 14.63 15.03
N GLY A 123 -12.95 13.35 14.92
CA GLY A 123 -13.83 12.32 14.37
C GLY A 123 -13.83 12.22 12.84
N THR A 124 -12.97 12.97 12.14
CA THR A 124 -12.70 12.74 10.72
C THR A 124 -12.25 11.28 10.52
N SER A 125 -12.81 10.57 9.53
CA SER A 125 -12.33 9.21 9.24
C SER A 125 -10.88 9.26 8.79
N LEU A 126 -10.03 8.42 9.40
CA LEU A 126 -8.64 8.22 8.97
C LEU A 126 -8.51 7.09 7.95
N ARG A 127 -9.62 6.46 7.53
CA ARG A 127 -9.64 5.30 6.65
C ARG A 127 -9.97 5.61 5.19
N THR A 128 -10.01 6.88 4.80
CA THR A 128 -10.27 7.28 3.39
C THR A 128 -9.01 7.21 2.52
N GLY A 129 -9.19 6.91 1.23
CA GLY A 129 -8.08 6.89 0.27
C GLY A 129 -7.08 5.76 0.48
N LEU A 130 -7.52 4.66 1.10
CA LEU A 130 -6.69 3.52 1.52
C LEU A 130 -7.18 2.21 0.89
N VAL A 131 -6.26 1.41 0.38
CA VAL A 131 -6.50 -0.01 0.06
C VAL A 131 -5.90 -0.85 1.17
N GLU A 132 -6.68 -1.75 1.77
CA GLU A 132 -6.19 -2.68 2.78
C GLU A 132 -5.28 -3.74 2.13
N LEU A 133 -4.08 -3.90 2.68
CA LEU A 133 -3.10 -4.90 2.26
C LEU A 133 -3.17 -6.15 3.13
N GLY A 134 -3.59 -6.02 4.39
CA GLY A 134 -3.73 -7.14 5.33
C GLY A 134 -3.46 -6.73 6.77
N THR A 135 -3.41 -7.71 7.67
CA THR A 135 -3.25 -7.47 9.11
C THR A 135 -2.07 -8.26 9.70
N GLU A 136 -1.37 -7.68 10.68
CA GLU A 136 -0.45 -8.42 11.57
C GLU A 136 -1.22 -9.07 12.74
N GLY A 137 -2.54 -8.88 12.80
CA GLY A 137 -3.35 -9.21 13.97
C GLY A 137 -3.31 -8.10 15.02
N CYS A 138 -4.00 -8.33 16.15
CA CYS A 138 -4.14 -7.35 17.25
C CYS A 138 -4.67 -5.97 16.82
N GLY A 139 -5.42 -5.89 15.71
CA GLY A 139 -5.94 -4.64 15.17
C GLY A 139 -4.87 -3.74 14.53
N MET A 140 -3.75 -4.32 14.09
CA MET A 140 -2.69 -3.63 13.34
C MET A 140 -2.84 -3.96 11.86
N ASP A 141 -3.52 -3.09 11.15
CA ASP A 141 -3.85 -3.29 9.74
C ASP A 141 -2.96 -2.40 8.86
N TRP A 142 -2.48 -2.96 7.76
CA TRP A 142 -1.63 -2.30 6.79
C TRP A 142 -2.45 -1.83 5.60
N PHE A 143 -2.20 -0.58 5.19
CA PHE A 143 -2.91 0.05 4.09
C PHE A 143 -1.93 0.70 3.13
N LEU A 144 -2.26 0.62 1.84
CA LEU A 144 -1.66 1.41 0.80
C LEU A 144 -2.47 2.67 0.57
N VAL A 145 -1.83 3.84 0.65
CA VAL A 145 -2.47 5.10 0.29
C VAL A 145 -2.60 5.18 -1.23
N VAL A 146 -3.84 5.24 -1.73
CA VAL A 146 -4.13 5.34 -3.17
C VAL A 146 -4.49 6.76 -3.60
N THR A 147 -4.97 7.58 -2.67
CA THR A 147 -5.37 8.98 -2.93
C THR A 147 -4.90 9.92 -1.83
N GLY A 148 -4.43 11.10 -2.21
CA GLY A 148 -3.94 12.14 -1.28
C GLY A 148 -2.42 12.33 -1.30
N GLN A 149 -1.89 13.16 -0.40
CA GLN A 149 -0.48 13.58 -0.43
C GLN A 149 0.50 12.42 -0.20
N GLN A 150 0.06 11.37 0.51
CA GLN A 150 0.87 10.22 0.86
C GLN A 150 0.73 9.06 -0.14
N ARG A 151 0.19 9.31 -1.35
CA ARG A 151 -0.04 8.29 -2.37
C ARG A 151 1.19 7.41 -2.62
N GLY A 152 0.98 6.09 -2.65
CA GLY A 152 2.01 5.06 -2.82
C GLY A 152 2.74 4.68 -1.53
N MET A 153 2.49 5.37 -0.42
CA MET A 153 3.04 5.02 0.89
C MET A 153 2.21 3.93 1.56
N VAL A 154 2.89 3.08 2.34
CA VAL A 154 2.25 2.08 3.19
C VAL A 154 2.20 2.60 4.63
N TRP A 155 1.01 2.53 5.22
CA TRP A 155 0.70 2.97 6.58
C TRP A 155 0.14 1.82 7.40
N GLN A 156 0.46 1.79 8.68
CA GLN A 156 -0.21 0.93 9.65
C GLN A 156 -1.22 1.78 10.43
N LEU A 157 -2.47 1.32 10.50
CA LEU A 157 -3.50 1.92 11.34
C LEU A 157 -3.87 0.92 12.43
N SER A 158 -4.02 1.42 13.66
CA SER A 158 -4.50 0.67 14.81
C SER A 158 -5.37 1.53 15.71
N GLU A 159 -5.89 0.97 16.79
CA GLU A 159 -6.63 1.74 17.80
C GLU A 159 -5.76 2.80 18.50
N HIS A 160 -4.43 2.65 18.47
CA HIS A 160 -3.48 3.55 19.13
C HIS A 160 -3.05 4.72 18.22
N GLY A 161 -3.34 4.65 16.92
CA GLY A 161 -3.01 5.70 15.96
C GLY A 161 -2.70 5.20 14.56
N ALA A 162 -1.98 6.02 13.81
CA ALA A 162 -1.59 5.76 12.44
C ALA A 162 -0.12 6.13 12.22
N MET A 163 0.65 5.21 11.68
CA MET A 163 2.09 5.37 11.47
C MET A 163 2.49 5.00 10.05
N GLN A 164 3.43 5.75 9.50
CA GLN A 164 4.11 5.37 8.26
C GLN A 164 5.02 4.18 8.54
N CYS A 165 5.12 3.26 7.57
CA CYS A 165 6.07 2.13 7.64
C CYS A 165 7.49 2.61 8.02
N THR A 166 7.97 3.72 7.45
CA THR A 166 9.30 4.30 7.75
C THR A 166 9.54 4.68 9.21
N GLU A 167 8.48 4.95 9.98
CA GLU A 167 8.60 5.45 11.35
C GLU A 167 8.56 4.32 12.39
N LEU A 168 8.27 3.09 11.97
CA LEU A 168 8.38 1.88 12.79
C LEU A 168 9.83 1.33 12.84
N GLY A 169 10.82 2.21 12.63
CA GLY A 169 12.25 1.83 12.57
C GLY A 169 12.71 1.33 11.19
N TYR A 170 11.88 1.48 10.16
CA TYR A 170 12.21 1.05 8.80
C TYR A 170 13.05 2.14 8.09
N PRO A 171 14.15 1.81 7.39
CA PRO A 171 14.93 2.81 6.68
C PRO A 171 14.08 3.54 5.62
N ARG A 172 14.30 4.85 5.43
CA ARG A 172 13.55 5.67 4.44
C ARG A 172 13.63 5.16 3.00
N SER A 173 14.64 4.35 2.67
CA SER A 173 14.74 3.63 1.39
C SER A 173 13.66 2.56 1.20
N ARG A 174 12.85 2.30 2.22
CA ARG A 174 11.72 1.36 2.22
C ARG A 174 10.35 2.05 2.27
N ALA A 175 10.29 3.34 1.93
CA ALA A 175 9.02 4.03 1.81
C ALA A 175 8.18 3.43 0.65
N GLY A 176 6.92 3.09 0.92
CA GLY A 176 5.98 2.57 -0.08
C GLY A 176 5.97 1.05 -0.25
N PHE A 177 5.17 0.58 -1.23
CA PHE A 177 4.81 -0.83 -1.36
C PHE A 177 6.02 -1.77 -1.50
N MET A 178 6.94 -1.51 -2.44
CA MET A 178 8.11 -2.36 -2.64
C MET A 178 9.03 -2.38 -1.41
N GLY A 179 9.22 -1.23 -0.77
CA GLY A 179 10.01 -1.13 0.45
C GLY A 179 9.45 -1.98 1.59
N TRP A 180 8.13 -1.97 1.74
CA TRP A 180 7.41 -2.78 2.72
C TRP A 180 7.51 -4.29 2.42
N VAL A 181 7.31 -4.71 1.16
CA VAL A 181 7.47 -6.12 0.75
C VAL A 181 8.90 -6.63 0.96
N ARG A 182 9.90 -5.82 0.59
CA ARG A 182 11.31 -6.18 0.76
C ARG A 182 11.66 -6.48 2.22
N ASP A 183 11.13 -5.67 3.13
CA ASP A 183 11.42 -5.88 4.55
C ASP A 183 10.83 -7.19 5.07
N TRP A 184 9.59 -7.49 4.71
CA TRP A 184 8.99 -8.77 5.03
C TRP A 184 9.83 -9.95 4.51
N ALA A 185 10.28 -9.88 3.26
CA ALA A 185 11.10 -10.92 2.65
C ALA A 185 12.46 -11.08 3.36
N GLU A 186 13.12 -9.98 3.73
CA GLU A 186 14.39 -10.02 4.46
C GLU A 186 14.24 -10.55 5.89
N ARG A 187 13.14 -10.21 6.59
CA ARG A 187 12.85 -10.77 7.92
C ARG A 187 12.66 -12.27 7.89
N ARG A 188 11.98 -12.81 6.87
CA ARG A 188 11.89 -14.27 6.68
C ARG A 188 13.25 -14.91 6.41
N GLY A 189 14.09 -14.28 5.58
CA GLY A 189 15.45 -14.76 5.32
C GLY A 189 16.30 -14.91 6.59
N TRP A 190 16.07 -14.06 7.61
CA TRP A 190 16.75 -14.17 8.91
C TRP A 190 16.28 -15.40 9.71
N TRP A 191 15.00 -15.77 9.65
CA TRP A 191 14.48 -16.96 10.33
C TRP A 191 14.95 -18.27 9.67
N ASP A 192 15.11 -18.30 8.34
CA ASP A 192 15.64 -19.47 7.63
C ASP A 192 17.15 -19.69 7.89
N GLU A 193 17.90 -18.63 8.22
CA GLU A 193 19.33 -18.74 8.59
C GLU A 193 19.56 -19.23 10.04
N GLU A 194 18.65 -18.93 10.99
CA GLU A 194 18.76 -19.47 12.37
C GLU A 194 18.38 -20.96 12.47
N GLU A 195 17.46 -21.45 11.65
CA GLU A 195 17.21 -22.90 11.52
C GLU A 195 18.41 -23.65 10.90
N GLY A 196 19.35 -22.93 10.26
CA GLY A 196 20.64 -23.45 9.80
C GLY A 196 21.70 -23.62 10.89
N PHE A 197 21.51 -23.04 12.08
CA PHE A 197 22.49 -23.13 13.18
C PHE A 197 22.09 -24.12 14.29
N ALA A 198 20.91 -24.74 14.21
CA ALA A 198 20.41 -25.72 15.18
C ALA A 198 20.52 -27.19 14.73
N ALA A 199 21.28 -27.50 13.66
CA ALA A 199 21.55 -28.87 13.22
C ALA A 199 22.99 -29.32 13.51
N GLY A 200 23.50 -29.01 14.71
CA GLY A 200 24.85 -29.36 15.13
C GLY A 200 25.06 -29.38 16.64
N ALA A 201 24.33 -30.23 17.35
CA ALA A 201 24.67 -30.66 18.70
C ALA A 201 24.27 -32.13 18.92
#